data_AF-A0A399ZNL8-F1
#
_entry.id   AF-A0A399ZNL8-F1
#
_cell.length_a   1.000
_cell.length_b   1.000
_cell.length_c   1.000
_cell.angle_alpha   90.00
_cell.angle_beta   90.00
_cell.angle_gamma   90.00
#
_symmetry.space_group_name_H-M   'P 1'
#
loop_
_entity.id
_entity.type
_entity.pdbx_description
1 polymer ?
#
loop_
_entity_poly.entity_id
_entity_poly.type
_entity_poly.pdbx_seq_one_letter_code
_entity_poly.pdbx_strand_id
1 'polypeptide(L)'
;MWSEEVVSLGALHAKRAMHLWAWLVAQVHRTARGEDTMTLRQNWQALLFIAGDLLALLAFVYIGQRDHGLVDAANPLWGVLWTAAPFALVWLPVGIWLDIFPRGVPVNPRSLLIRSLNAWLAAAPLGVVLRAFLLGRAVIPTSFLVATLGFGGLFVLGWRAIALVVWGMYVRRQASRASGGHGSPAVRSAG
;
A
#
# COMPACT_ATOMS: atom_id res chain seq x y z
N MET A 1 -25.38 -58.00 8.74
CA MET A 1 -24.13 -57.20 8.62
C MET A 1 -24.27 -56.12 7.53
N TRP A 2 -25.40 -55.38 7.50
CA TRP A 2 -25.66 -54.34 6.49
C TRP A 2 -26.38 -53.11 7.10
N SER A 3 -26.80 -53.16 8.37
CA SER A 3 -27.57 -52.10 9.04
C SER A 3 -26.69 -51.04 9.70
N GLU A 4 -25.50 -51.38 10.16
CA GLU A 4 -24.62 -50.44 10.89
C GLU A 4 -23.95 -49.42 9.96
N GLU A 5 -23.58 -49.83 8.74
CA GLU A 5 -23.00 -48.92 7.73
C GLU A 5 -23.99 -47.84 7.28
N VAL A 6 -25.27 -48.19 7.12
CA VAL A 6 -26.31 -47.24 6.67
C VAL A 6 -26.60 -46.19 7.74
N VAL A 7 -26.61 -46.58 9.03
CA VAL A 7 -26.78 -45.66 10.16
C VAL A 7 -25.57 -44.73 10.31
N SER A 8 -24.35 -45.26 10.15
CA SER A 8 -23.11 -44.48 10.17
C SER A 8 -23.06 -43.44 9.04
N LEU A 9 -23.44 -43.83 7.81
CA LEU A 9 -23.54 -42.93 6.66
C LEU A 9 -24.57 -41.82 6.89
N GLY A 10 -25.74 -42.13 7.46
CA GLY A 10 -26.76 -41.12 7.79
C GLY A 10 -26.25 -40.09 8.80
N ALA A 11 -25.57 -40.54 9.86
CA ALA A 11 -24.99 -39.67 10.88
C ALA A 11 -23.86 -38.77 10.32
N LEU A 12 -23.08 -39.29 9.37
CA LEU A 12 -22.00 -38.53 8.71
C LEU A 12 -22.55 -37.41 7.83
N HIS A 13 -23.63 -37.67 7.08
CA HIS A 13 -24.30 -36.67 6.25
C HIS A 13 -24.97 -35.59 7.10
N ALA A 14 -25.61 -35.97 8.22
CA ALA A 14 -26.23 -35.03 9.15
C ALA A 14 -25.19 -34.08 9.79
N LYS A 15 -24.04 -34.61 10.24
CA LYS A 15 -22.95 -33.78 10.77
C LYS A 15 -22.41 -32.82 9.72
N ARG A 16 -22.18 -33.29 8.48
CA ARG A 16 -21.72 -32.45 7.37
C ARG A 16 -22.72 -31.35 7.03
N ALA A 17 -24.01 -31.66 7.01
CA ALA A 17 -25.08 -30.69 6.78
C ALA A 17 -25.15 -29.62 7.89
N MET A 18 -25.01 -30.00 9.16
CA MET A 18 -24.96 -29.04 10.28
C MET A 18 -23.72 -28.15 10.24
N HIS A 19 -22.55 -28.68 9.88
CA HIS A 19 -21.33 -27.88 9.71
C HIS A 19 -21.46 -26.88 8.54
N LEU A 20 -22.06 -27.31 7.41
CA LEU A 20 -22.34 -26.44 6.27
C LEU A 20 -23.36 -25.35 6.63
N TRP A 21 -24.41 -25.70 7.37
CA TRP A 21 -25.41 -24.73 7.86
C TRP A 21 -24.78 -23.71 8.81
N ALA A 22 -24.01 -24.15 9.80
CA ALA A 22 -23.30 -23.27 10.73
C ALA A 22 -22.29 -22.38 10.01
N TRP A 23 -21.57 -22.91 9.01
CA TRP A 23 -20.64 -22.13 8.19
C TRP A 23 -21.37 -21.09 7.32
N LEU A 24 -22.50 -21.44 6.69
CA LEU A 24 -23.32 -20.53 5.90
C LEU A 24 -23.90 -19.40 6.75
N VAL A 25 -24.43 -19.72 7.93
CA VAL A 25 -24.94 -18.72 8.89
C VAL A 25 -23.81 -17.81 9.37
N ALA A 26 -22.64 -18.35 9.70
CA ALA A 26 -21.47 -17.55 10.06
C ALA A 26 -21.01 -16.65 8.91
N GLN A 27 -21.09 -17.11 7.66
CA GLN A 27 -20.73 -16.34 6.48
C GLN A 27 -21.70 -15.17 6.23
N VAL A 28 -23.01 -15.42 6.34
CA VAL A 28 -24.04 -14.36 6.26
C VAL A 28 -23.90 -13.34 7.38
N HIS A 29 -23.50 -13.77 8.58
CA HIS A 29 -23.21 -12.85 9.69
C HIS A 29 -21.90 -12.08 9.53
N ARG A 30 -20.91 -12.57 8.77
CA ARG A 30 -19.67 -11.83 8.46
C ARG A 30 -19.92 -10.72 7.43
N THR A 31 -20.66 -11.03 6.37
CA THR A 31 -21.08 -10.02 5.37
C THR A 31 -21.99 -8.96 5.97
N ALA A 32 -22.92 -9.34 6.87
CA ALA A 32 -23.78 -8.38 7.58
C ALA A 32 -23.03 -7.50 8.61
N ARG A 33 -21.87 -7.93 9.11
CA ARG A 33 -21.03 -7.16 10.05
C ARG A 33 -20.11 -6.13 9.40
N GLY A 34 -20.08 -6.05 8.07
CA GLY A 34 -19.27 -5.07 7.34
C GLY A 34 -17.77 -5.38 7.30
N GLU A 35 -17.36 -6.62 7.64
CA GLU A 35 -15.96 -7.06 7.62
C GLU A 35 -15.32 -6.92 6.22
N ASP A 36 -16.09 -7.19 5.16
CA ASP A 36 -15.66 -7.01 3.76
C ASP A 36 -15.35 -5.54 3.43
N THR A 37 -16.12 -4.60 3.97
CA THR A 37 -15.87 -3.16 3.72
C THR A 37 -14.61 -2.66 4.41
N MET A 38 -14.27 -3.21 5.58
CA MET A 38 -13.05 -2.87 6.30
C MET A 38 -11.81 -3.42 5.59
N THR A 39 -11.85 -4.67 5.13
CA THR A 39 -10.73 -5.25 4.37
C THR A 39 -10.50 -4.55 3.04
N LEU A 40 -11.56 -4.19 2.31
CA LEU A 40 -11.46 -3.41 1.08
C LEU A 40 -10.83 -2.03 1.31
N ARG A 41 -11.27 -1.29 2.33
CA ARG A 41 -10.70 0.02 2.68
C ARG A 41 -9.23 -0.08 3.11
N GLN A 42 -8.89 -1.09 3.92
CA GLN A 42 -7.51 -1.35 4.36
C GLN A 42 -6.59 -1.67 3.17
N ASN A 43 -7.05 -2.52 2.26
CA ASN A 43 -6.29 -2.89 1.06
C ASN A 43 -6.16 -1.70 0.11
N TRP A 44 -7.21 -0.87 -0.03
CA TRP A 44 -7.17 0.33 -0.86
C TRP A 44 -6.12 1.33 -0.39
N GLN A 45 -5.99 1.53 0.92
CA GLN A 45 -4.96 2.41 1.47
C GLN A 45 -3.55 1.92 1.13
N ALA A 46 -3.27 0.62 1.29
CA ALA A 46 -1.98 0.05 0.90
C ALA A 46 -1.72 0.23 -0.61
N LEU A 47 -2.73 -0.01 -1.46
CA LEU A 47 -2.62 0.19 -2.91
C LEU A 47 -2.33 1.64 -3.29
N LEU A 48 -2.93 2.63 -2.62
CA LEU A 48 -2.63 4.04 -2.85
C LEU A 48 -1.17 4.37 -2.51
N PHE A 49 -0.63 3.81 -1.42
CA PHE A 49 0.78 3.97 -1.07
C PHE A 49 1.72 3.31 -2.08
N ILE A 50 1.39 2.10 -2.53
CA ILE A 50 2.16 1.43 -3.58
C ILE A 50 2.14 2.24 -4.88
N ALA A 51 0.96 2.69 -5.33
CA ALA A 51 0.82 3.49 -6.54
C ALA A 51 1.57 4.82 -6.45
N GLY A 52 1.47 5.51 -5.31
CA GLY A 52 2.21 6.75 -5.06
C GLY A 52 3.73 6.55 -5.07
N ASP A 53 4.23 5.48 -4.46
CA ASP A 53 5.66 5.15 -4.49
C ASP A 53 6.15 4.86 -5.91
N LEU A 54 5.38 4.10 -6.70
CA LEU A 54 5.72 3.81 -8.09
C LEU A 54 5.71 5.09 -8.94
N LEU A 55 4.72 5.97 -8.76
CA LEU A 55 4.67 7.26 -9.45
C LEU A 55 5.86 8.15 -9.06
N ALA A 56 6.24 8.17 -7.79
CA ALA A 56 7.40 8.92 -7.31
C ALA A 56 8.71 8.41 -7.92
N LEU A 57 8.88 7.08 -8.01
CA LEU A 57 10.03 6.46 -8.69
C LEU A 57 10.06 6.80 -10.18
N LEU A 58 8.91 6.71 -10.86
CA LEU A 58 8.81 7.06 -12.28
C LEU A 58 9.13 8.54 -12.52
N ALA A 59 8.62 9.43 -11.66
CA ALA A 59 8.91 10.86 -11.74
C ALA A 59 10.39 11.17 -11.53
N PHE A 60 11.02 10.57 -10.51
CA PHE A 60 12.46 10.68 -10.28
C PHE A 60 13.27 10.25 -11.52
N VAL A 61 12.96 9.07 -12.07
CA VAL A 61 13.66 8.52 -13.24
C VAL A 61 13.48 9.40 -14.46
N TYR A 62 12.25 9.84 -14.73
CA TYR A 62 11.94 10.67 -15.89
C TYR A 62 12.64 12.03 -15.84
N ILE A 63 12.59 12.71 -14.69
CA ILE A 63 13.27 13.99 -14.49
C ILE A 63 14.78 13.80 -14.63
N GLY A 64 15.35 12.75 -14.01
CA GLY A 64 16.77 12.44 -14.18
C GLY A 64 17.17 12.15 -15.64
N GLN A 65 16.33 11.43 -16.40
CA GLN A 65 16.57 11.20 -17.83
C GLN A 65 16.50 12.50 -18.63
N ARG A 66 15.52 13.37 -18.35
CA ARG A 66 15.38 14.69 -18.97
C ARG A 66 16.62 15.55 -18.71
N ASP A 67 17.04 15.66 -17.46
CA ASP A 67 18.16 16.52 -17.05
C ASP A 67 19.50 16.08 -17.65
N HIS A 68 19.64 14.78 -17.93
CA HIS A 68 20.84 14.21 -18.56
C HIS A 68 20.72 14.04 -20.08
N GLY A 69 19.62 14.44 -20.71
CA GLY A 69 19.41 14.23 -22.15
C GLY A 69 19.35 12.75 -22.57
N LEU A 70 18.89 11.88 -21.67
CA LEU A 70 18.84 10.42 -21.82
C LEU A 70 17.43 9.89 -22.12
N VAL A 71 16.47 10.77 -22.40
CA VAL A 71 15.12 10.35 -22.81
C VAL A 71 15.22 9.67 -24.16
N ASP A 72 14.74 8.43 -24.24
CA ASP A 72 14.61 7.71 -25.50
C ASP A 72 13.59 8.44 -26.40
N ALA A 73 14.05 8.98 -27.52
CA ALA A 73 13.19 9.71 -28.45
C ALA A 73 12.18 8.82 -29.18
N ALA A 74 12.50 7.53 -29.38
CA ALA A 74 11.64 6.58 -30.06
C ALA A 74 10.60 5.98 -29.10
N ASN A 75 10.98 5.71 -27.85
CA ASN A 75 10.06 5.19 -26.84
C ASN A 75 10.33 5.75 -25.42
N PRO A 76 9.89 7.00 -25.15
CA PRO A 76 10.13 7.65 -23.86
C PRO A 76 9.58 6.86 -22.67
N LEU A 77 8.39 6.28 -22.83
CA LEU A 77 7.71 5.53 -21.76
C LEU A 77 8.48 4.26 -21.40
N TRP A 78 8.93 3.51 -22.41
CA TRP A 78 9.71 2.31 -22.17
C TRP A 78 11.05 2.62 -21.49
N GLY A 79 11.75 3.67 -21.91
CA GLY A 79 13.01 4.08 -21.29
C GLY A 79 12.86 4.38 -19.78
N VAL A 80 11.78 5.04 -19.39
CA VAL A 80 11.46 5.32 -17.98
C VAL A 80 11.11 4.03 -17.23
N LEU A 81 10.20 3.22 -17.77
CA LEU A 81 9.77 1.97 -17.13
C LEU A 81 10.93 1.00 -16.94
N TRP A 82 11.76 0.81 -17.97
CA TRP A 82 12.93 -0.06 -17.91
C TRP A 82 13.96 0.41 -16.88
N THR A 83 14.14 1.72 -16.74
CA THR A 83 15.07 2.29 -15.75
C THR A 83 14.52 2.19 -14.32
N ALA A 84 13.20 2.34 -14.14
CA ALA A 84 12.55 2.27 -12.82
C ALA A 84 12.33 0.83 -12.33
N ALA A 85 12.17 -0.14 -13.23
CA ALA A 85 11.78 -1.51 -12.91
C ALA A 85 12.70 -2.19 -11.87
N PRO A 86 14.05 -2.13 -11.94
CA PRO A 86 14.91 -2.73 -10.94
C PRO A 86 14.67 -2.17 -9.53
N PHE A 87 14.38 -0.87 -9.43
CA PHE A 87 14.08 -0.22 -8.15
C PHE A 87 12.73 -0.65 -7.60
N ALA A 88 11.69 -0.71 -8.45
CA ALA A 88 10.38 -1.19 -8.04
C ALA A 88 10.42 -2.66 -7.60
N LEU A 89 11.15 -3.51 -8.33
CA LEU A 89 11.32 -4.94 -8.04
C LEU A 89 11.95 -5.20 -6.66
N VAL A 90 12.82 -4.31 -6.20
CA VAL A 90 13.45 -4.41 -4.87
C VAL A 90 12.64 -3.66 -3.81
N TRP A 91 12.10 -2.50 -4.14
CA TRP A 91 11.34 -1.65 -3.23
C TRP A 91 10.10 -2.36 -2.66
N LEU A 92 9.33 -3.04 -3.51
CA LEU A 92 8.07 -3.67 -3.07
C LEU A 92 8.32 -4.82 -2.07
N PRO A 93 9.22 -5.80 -2.31
CA PRO A 93 9.51 -6.85 -1.34
C PRO A 93 10.11 -6.31 -0.03
N VAL A 94 11.09 -5.40 -0.11
CA VAL A 94 11.67 -4.77 1.09
C VAL A 94 10.61 -3.99 1.87
N GLY A 95 9.73 -3.30 1.16
CA GLY A 95 8.63 -2.56 1.75
C GLY A 95 7.59 -3.45 2.44
N ILE A 96 7.28 -4.62 1.87
CA ILE A 96 6.44 -5.63 2.53
C ILE A 96 7.13 -6.14 3.79
N TRP A 97 8.41 -6.48 3.70
CA TRP A 97 9.17 -7.01 4.83
C TRP A 97 9.28 -6.03 5.99
N LEU A 98 9.46 -4.74 5.70
CA LEU A 98 9.49 -3.66 6.69
C LEU A 98 8.13 -3.04 6.98
N ASP A 99 7.05 -3.62 6.44
CA ASP A 99 5.63 -3.23 6.56
C ASP A 99 5.41 -1.70 6.44
N ILE A 100 5.85 -1.16 5.29
CA ILE A 100 5.72 0.27 4.97
C ILE A 100 4.42 0.60 4.21
N PHE A 101 3.54 -0.38 4.01
CA PHE A 101 2.28 -0.23 3.27
C PHE A 101 1.10 -0.29 4.25
N PRO A 102 0.65 0.86 4.77
CA PRO A 102 -0.30 0.89 5.88
C PRO A 102 -1.66 0.32 5.47
N ARG A 103 -2.20 -0.58 6.29
CA ARG A 103 -3.51 -1.20 6.12
C ARG A 103 -4.46 -0.68 7.20
N GLY A 104 -5.21 0.36 6.89
CA GLY A 104 -6.17 0.96 7.82
C GLY A 104 -5.60 2.05 8.74
N VAL A 105 -6.43 2.49 9.66
CA VAL A 105 -6.16 3.55 10.66
C VAL A 105 -6.22 2.97 12.07
N PRO A 106 -5.46 3.53 13.04
CA PRO A 106 -4.63 4.73 12.94
C PRO A 106 -3.22 4.49 12.39
N VAL A 107 -2.75 5.40 11.53
CA VAL A 107 -1.35 5.42 11.05
C VAL A 107 -0.54 6.38 11.90
N ASN A 108 0.57 5.91 12.49
CA ASN A 108 1.56 6.78 13.13
C ASN A 108 2.52 7.34 12.06
N PRO A 109 2.47 8.66 11.72
CA PRO A 109 3.23 9.21 10.62
C PRO A 109 4.74 9.10 10.82
N ARG A 110 5.22 9.35 12.04
CA ARG A 110 6.66 9.29 12.37
C ARG A 110 7.19 7.88 12.21
N SER A 111 6.48 6.89 12.76
CA SER A 111 6.87 5.48 12.64
C SER A 111 6.89 5.04 11.18
N LEU A 112 5.86 5.39 10.40
CA LEU A 112 5.78 5.01 8.99
C LEU A 112 6.94 5.63 8.17
N LEU A 113 7.25 6.91 8.39
CA LEU A 113 8.34 7.58 7.66
C LEU A 113 9.72 7.02 8.03
N ILE A 114 9.98 6.71 9.30
CA ILE A 114 11.24 6.08 9.72
C ILE A 114 11.40 4.70 9.08
N ARG A 115 10.35 3.87 9.09
CA ARG A 115 10.36 2.56 8.43
C ARG A 115 10.55 2.68 6.92
N SER A 116 9.91 3.67 6.30
CA SER A 116 10.06 3.98 4.87
C SER A 116 11.50 4.41 4.53
N LEU A 117 12.12 5.22 5.39
CA LEU A 117 13.52 5.62 5.23
C LEU A 117 14.45 4.42 5.35
N ASN A 118 14.26 3.56 6.34
CA ASN A 118 15.06 2.33 6.48
C ASN A 118 14.88 1.39 5.28
N ALA A 119 13.64 1.24 4.79
CA ALA A 119 13.37 0.50 3.57
C ALA A 119 14.06 1.12 2.36
N TRP A 120 14.13 2.44 2.27
CA TRP A 120 14.80 3.13 1.17
C TRP A 120 16.31 2.91 1.19
N LEU A 121 16.92 3.06 2.38
CA LEU A 121 18.35 2.85 2.57
C LEU A 121 18.77 1.40 2.28
N ALA A 122 17.88 0.42 2.44
CA ALA A 122 18.12 -0.96 2.05
C ALA A 122 17.83 -1.22 0.56
N ALA A 123 16.66 -0.78 0.07
CA ALA A 123 16.18 -1.10 -1.27
C ALA A 123 16.94 -0.35 -2.37
N ALA A 124 17.30 0.92 -2.17
CA ALA A 124 17.93 1.72 -3.21
C ALA A 124 19.31 1.17 -3.63
N PRO A 125 20.25 0.84 -2.72
CA PRO A 125 21.51 0.21 -3.09
C PRO A 125 21.31 -1.13 -3.81
N LEU A 126 20.40 -1.96 -3.32
CA LEU A 126 20.05 -3.24 -3.94
C LEU A 126 19.47 -3.06 -5.35
N GLY A 127 18.63 -2.04 -5.56
CA GLY A 127 18.09 -1.66 -6.87
C GLY A 127 19.18 -1.17 -7.83
N VAL A 128 20.15 -0.40 -7.34
CA VAL A 128 21.31 0.03 -8.13
C VAL A 128 22.15 -1.18 -8.57
N VAL A 129 22.41 -2.13 -7.66
CA VAL A 129 23.15 -3.37 -7.96
C VAL A 129 22.40 -4.21 -8.97
N LEU A 130 21.09 -4.44 -8.77
CA LEU A 130 20.26 -5.18 -9.72
C LEU A 130 20.26 -4.52 -11.10
N ARG A 131 20.15 -3.19 -11.16
CA ARG A 131 20.23 -2.46 -12.43
C ARG A 131 21.58 -2.60 -13.10
N ALA A 132 22.68 -2.51 -12.34
CA ALA A 132 24.03 -2.68 -12.90
C ALA A 132 24.21 -4.08 -13.48
N PHE A 133 23.72 -5.11 -12.78
CA PHE A 133 23.71 -6.50 -13.23
C PHE A 133 22.92 -6.66 -14.54
N LEU A 134 21.68 -6.16 -14.60
CA LEU A 134 20.83 -6.25 -15.79
C LEU A 134 21.40 -5.51 -17.02
N LEU A 135 22.23 -4.49 -16.80
CA LEU A 135 22.90 -3.73 -17.86
C LEU A 135 24.30 -4.27 -18.21
N GLY A 136 24.77 -5.33 -17.54
CA GLY A 136 26.13 -5.85 -17.73
C GLY A 136 27.24 -4.86 -17.35
N ARG A 137 26.99 -3.96 -16.39
CA ARG A 137 27.94 -2.92 -15.97
C ARG A 137 28.65 -3.31 -14.69
N ALA A 138 29.98 -3.43 -14.75
CA ALA A 138 30.82 -3.71 -13.59
C ALA A 138 30.98 -2.51 -12.65
N VAL A 139 30.88 -1.29 -13.18
CA VAL A 139 31.11 -0.05 -12.42
C VAL A 139 29.78 0.70 -12.23
N ILE A 140 29.48 1.01 -10.98
CA ILE A 140 28.35 1.87 -10.59
C ILE A 140 28.87 3.30 -10.46
N PRO A 141 28.38 4.27 -11.28
CA PRO A 141 28.77 5.66 -11.12
C PRO A 141 28.35 6.20 -9.75
N THR A 142 29.29 6.79 -9.00
CA THR A 142 29.01 7.37 -7.67
C THR A 142 27.93 8.44 -7.74
N SER A 143 27.91 9.25 -8.80
CA SER A 143 26.87 10.27 -9.03
C SER A 143 25.47 9.65 -9.11
N PHE A 144 25.33 8.51 -9.80
CA PHE A 144 24.05 7.80 -9.90
C PHE A 144 23.60 7.24 -8.55
N LEU A 145 24.53 6.68 -7.77
CA LEU A 145 24.23 6.17 -6.42
C LEU A 145 23.78 7.30 -5.49
N VAL A 146 24.50 8.42 -5.47
CA VAL A 146 24.18 9.59 -4.64
C VAL A 146 22.85 10.22 -5.08
N ALA A 147 22.63 10.39 -6.39
CA ALA A 147 21.37 10.93 -6.90
C ALA A 147 20.18 10.00 -6.59
N THR A 148 20.38 8.68 -6.70
CA THR A 148 19.36 7.71 -6.32
C THR A 148 19.07 7.82 -4.83
N LEU A 149 20.06 7.65 -3.95
CA LEU A 149 19.85 7.69 -2.50
C LEU A 149 19.25 9.01 -2.02
N GLY A 150 19.77 10.13 -2.53
CA GLY A 150 19.33 11.48 -2.18
C GLY A 150 17.99 11.83 -2.84
N PHE A 151 17.99 12.11 -4.14
CA PHE A 151 16.79 12.58 -4.85
C PHE A 151 15.72 11.51 -4.94
N GLY A 152 16.05 10.26 -5.27
CA GLY A 152 15.05 9.17 -5.25
C GLY A 152 14.39 9.03 -3.87
N GLY A 153 15.18 9.18 -2.80
CA GLY A 153 14.67 9.21 -1.42
C GLY A 153 13.75 10.39 -1.16
N LEU A 154 14.11 11.59 -1.63
CA LEU A 154 13.27 12.79 -1.52
C LEU A 154 11.93 12.62 -2.26
N PHE A 155 11.92 11.99 -3.43
CA PHE A 155 10.68 11.72 -4.16
C PHE A 155 9.78 10.75 -3.40
N VAL A 156 10.32 9.59 -2.99
CA VAL A 156 9.55 8.55 -2.31
C VAL A 156 9.09 9.00 -0.91
N LEU A 157 9.99 9.52 -0.09
CA LEU A 157 9.65 9.95 1.27
C LEU A 157 8.87 11.27 1.27
N GLY A 158 9.16 12.17 0.32
CA GLY A 158 8.48 13.46 0.19
C GLY A 158 7.00 13.29 -0.16
N TRP A 159 6.67 12.45 -1.14
CA TRP A 159 5.25 12.21 -1.47
C TRP A 159 4.53 11.53 -0.30
N ARG A 160 5.16 10.57 0.39
CA ARG A 160 4.59 9.91 1.59
C ARG A 160 4.31 10.91 2.70
N ALA A 161 5.22 11.85 2.95
CA ALA A 161 5.02 12.92 3.92
C ALA A 161 3.82 13.80 3.53
N ILE A 162 3.72 14.20 2.25
CA ILE A 162 2.58 14.96 1.73
C ILE A 162 1.27 14.18 1.92
N ALA A 163 1.24 12.90 1.55
CA ALA A 163 0.06 12.04 1.68
C ALA A 163 -0.40 11.92 3.13
N LEU A 164 0.53 11.73 4.07
CA LEU A 164 0.22 11.67 5.50
C LEU A 164 -0.32 13.01 6.04
N VAL A 165 0.24 14.13 5.60
CA VAL A 165 -0.24 15.47 5.97
C VAL A 165 -1.66 15.70 5.45
N VAL A 166 -1.89 15.46 4.16
CA VAL A 166 -3.20 15.62 3.52
C VAL A 166 -4.24 14.72 4.18
N TRP A 167 -3.89 13.47 4.45
CA TRP A 167 -4.75 12.53 5.14
C TRP A 167 -5.09 13.00 6.57
N GLY A 168 -4.09 13.44 7.33
CA GLY A 168 -4.30 13.97 8.68
C GLY A 168 -5.18 15.21 8.70
N MET A 169 -5.06 16.09 7.69
CA MET A 169 -5.96 17.24 7.51
C MET A 169 -7.39 16.79 7.22
N TYR A 170 -7.57 15.78 6.36
CA TYR A 170 -8.89 15.24 6.01
C TYR A 170 -9.61 14.62 7.23
N VAL A 171 -8.90 13.84 8.05
CA VAL A 171 -9.47 13.22 9.26
C VAL A 171 -9.87 14.27 10.30
N ARG A 172 -9.00 15.27 10.55
CA ARG A 172 -9.31 16.37 11.48
C ARG A 172 -10.56 17.15 11.08
N ARG A 173 -10.72 17.45 9.78
CA ARG A 173 -11.90 18.16 9.25
C ARG A 173 -13.19 17.39 9.47
N GLN A 174 -13.17 16.06 9.32
CA GLN A 174 -14.36 15.23 9.57
C GLN A 174 -14.74 15.20 11.03
N ALA A 175 -13.75 15.10 11.95
CA ALA A 175 -14.00 15.16 13.37
C ALA A 175 -14.67 16.49 13.79
N SER A 176 -14.19 17.61 13.28
CA SER A 176 -14.78 18.94 13.55
C SER A 176 -16.21 19.09 13.01
N ARG A 177 -16.53 18.49 11.86
CA ARG A 177 -17.89 18.48 11.28
C ARG A 177 -18.85 17.63 12.10
N ALA A 178 -18.39 16.47 12.58
CA ALA A 178 -19.21 15.60 13.42
C ALA A 178 -19.53 16.25 14.78
N SER A 179 -18.58 16.96 15.39
CA SER A 179 -18.80 17.70 16.64
C SER A 179 -19.63 18.97 16.46
N GLY A 180 -19.55 19.63 15.30
CA GLY A 180 -20.30 20.86 15.00
C GLY A 180 -21.78 20.65 14.61
N GLY A 181 -22.16 19.43 14.22
CA GLY A 181 -23.54 19.07 13.85
C GLY A 181 -24.47 18.76 15.02
N HIS A 182 -23.99 18.80 16.26
CA HIS A 182 -24.79 18.58 17.48
C HIS A 182 -25.12 19.88 18.26
N GLY A 183 -24.99 21.04 17.62
CA GLY A 183 -25.47 22.32 18.16
C GLY A 183 -27.00 22.41 18.15
N SER A 184 -27.58 22.36 19.35
CA SER A 184 -28.99 22.38 19.76
C SER A 184 -30.05 22.95 18.81
N PRO A 185 -31.27 22.37 18.78
CA PRO A 185 -32.45 23.06 18.26
C PRO A 185 -32.63 24.34 19.06
N ALA A 186 -32.55 25.48 18.38
CA ALA A 186 -32.86 26.77 18.97
C ALA A 186 -34.25 26.68 19.61
N VAL A 187 -34.28 26.68 20.94
CA VAL A 187 -35.48 26.95 21.73
C VAL A 187 -35.95 28.33 21.30
N ARG A 188 -36.93 28.37 20.39
CA ARG A 188 -37.78 29.55 20.17
C ARG A 188 -38.67 29.68 21.39
N SER A 189 -38.16 30.32 22.44
CA SER A 189 -38.99 30.85 23.50
C SER A 189 -39.61 32.15 23.01
N ALA A 190 -40.93 32.07 22.80
CA ALA A 190 -41.96 33.10 22.97
C ALA A 190 -41.51 34.58 22.99
N GLY A 191 -42.02 35.30 21.99
CA GLY A 191 -42.39 36.72 22.06
C GLY A 191 -43.75 36.86 21.42
#